data_AF-A0A0D0DLS5-F1
#
_entry.id   AF-A0A0D0DLS5-F1
#
_cell.length_a   1.000
_cell.length_b   1.000
_cell.length_c   1.000
_cell.angle_alpha   90.00
_cell.angle_beta   90.00
_cell.angle_gamma   90.00
#
_symmetry.space_group_name_H-M   'P 1'
#
loop_
_entity.id
_entity.type
_entity.pdbx_description
1 polymer ?
#
loop_
_entity_poly.entity_id
_entity_poly.type
_entity_poly.pdbx_seq_one_letter_code
_entity_poly.pdbx_strand_id
1 'polypeptide(L)'
;MQLFALIVSIASLSAYTLVGVHATKCAVCPKGVVDKATVTRCIGKYNDNTTCYYSSSQKQATCDYDVDGHLWGGDHACPAKASMTSSGCHACPGRVME
;
A
#
# COMPACT_ATOMS: atom_id res chain seq x y z
N MET A 1 -4.12 48.52 13.48
CA MET A 1 -3.81 47.63 12.33
C MET A 1 -3.10 46.37 12.83
N GLN A 2 -3.73 45.57 13.69
CA GLN A 2 -3.07 44.42 14.35
C GLN A 2 -3.93 43.15 14.31
N LEU A 3 -5.26 43.29 14.22
CA LEU A 3 -6.19 42.18 14.05
C LEU A 3 -6.13 41.52 12.67
N PHE A 4 -5.93 42.29 11.59
CA PHE A 4 -5.90 41.73 10.23
C PHE A 4 -4.68 40.85 9.94
N ALA A 5 -3.55 41.11 10.61
CA ALA A 5 -2.34 40.30 10.45
C ALA A 5 -2.51 38.89 11.04
N LEU A 6 -3.18 38.78 12.18
CA LEU A 6 -3.42 37.49 12.84
C LEU A 6 -4.33 36.58 12.00
N ILE A 7 -5.36 37.14 11.37
CA ILE A 7 -6.31 36.37 10.54
C ILE A 7 -5.62 35.82 9.28
N VAL A 8 -4.75 36.63 8.64
CA VAL A 8 -3.94 36.19 7.49
C VAL A 8 -2.98 35.07 7.87
N SER A 9 -2.35 35.14 9.05
CA SER A 9 -1.46 34.08 9.52
C SER A 9 -2.21 32.76 9.81
N ILE A 10 -3.42 32.81 10.36
CA ILE A 10 -4.23 31.61 10.64
C ILE A 10 -4.73 30.97 9.34
N ALA A 11 -5.18 31.76 8.37
CA ALA A 11 -5.63 31.26 7.06
C ALA A 11 -4.49 30.63 6.24
N SER A 12 -3.26 31.13 6.41
CA SER A 12 -2.07 30.54 5.76
C SER A 12 -1.64 29.23 6.43
N LEU A 13 -1.83 29.10 7.75
CA LEU A 13 -1.43 27.89 8.49
C LEU A 13 -2.39 26.70 8.28
N SER A 14 -3.69 26.97 8.07
CA SER A 14 -4.70 25.92 7.84
C SER A 14 -4.63 25.27 6.45
N ALA A 15 -3.84 25.82 5.52
CA ALA A 15 -3.57 25.17 4.24
C ALA A 15 -2.56 24.01 4.35
N TYR A 16 -1.77 23.92 5.43
CA TYR A 16 -0.71 22.92 5.57
C TYR A 16 -1.12 21.67 6.35
N THR A 17 -2.30 21.63 6.97
CA THR A 17 -2.74 20.49 7.81
C THR A 17 -3.74 19.56 7.14
N LEU A 18 -4.12 19.83 5.89
CA LEU A 18 -5.07 19.02 5.12
C LEU A 18 -4.37 18.15 4.08
N VAL A 19 -3.21 17.58 4.43
CA VAL A 19 -2.83 16.30 3.81
C VAL A 19 -3.63 15.23 4.54
N GLY A 20 -4.93 15.19 4.24
CA GLY A 20 -5.76 14.05 4.61
C GLY A 20 -5.04 12.83 4.07
N VAL A 21 -4.46 12.03 4.96
CA VAL A 21 -4.02 10.69 4.63
C VAL A 21 -5.28 9.99 4.19
N HIS A 22 -5.56 10.00 2.89
CA HIS A 22 -6.50 9.08 2.29
C HIS A 22 -6.06 7.73 2.82
N ALA A 23 -6.88 7.10 3.66
CA ALA A 23 -6.56 5.82 4.26
C ALA A 23 -6.48 4.81 3.13
N THR A 24 -5.28 4.65 2.56
CA THR A 24 -5.04 3.75 1.44
C THR A 24 -5.41 2.36 1.93
N LYS A 25 -6.41 1.75 1.28
CA LYS A 25 -6.76 0.37 1.54
C LYS A 25 -5.87 -0.51 0.68
N CYS A 26 -5.45 -1.64 1.24
CA CYS A 26 -4.63 -2.61 0.53
C CYS A 26 -4.89 -4.02 1.04
N ALA A 27 -4.61 -5.00 0.20
CA ALA A 27 -4.77 -6.40 0.55
C ALA A 27 -3.80 -6.80 1.67
N VAL A 28 -4.21 -7.72 2.53
CA VAL A 28 -3.36 -8.42 3.49
C VAL A 28 -2.81 -9.64 2.79
N CYS A 29 -1.49 -9.76 2.73
CA CYS A 29 -0.84 -10.90 2.09
C CYS A 29 -1.24 -12.22 2.77
N PRO A 30 -1.85 -13.16 2.03
CA PRO A 30 -2.24 -14.43 2.58
C PRO A 30 -1.06 -15.21 3.17
N LYS A 31 -1.30 -15.87 4.29
CA LYS A 31 -0.32 -16.81 4.86
C LYS A 31 -0.41 -18.15 4.11
N GLY A 32 0.69 -18.90 4.10
CA GLY A 32 0.71 -20.26 3.55
C GLY A 32 0.84 -20.37 2.03
N VAL A 33 1.05 -19.26 1.30
CA VAL A 33 1.36 -19.30 -0.14
C VAL A 33 2.71 -19.98 -0.38
N VAL A 34 3.69 -19.68 0.49
CA VAL A 34 4.98 -20.36 0.55
C VAL A 34 5.32 -20.62 2.01
N ASP A 35 5.67 -21.87 2.32
CA ASP A 35 6.06 -22.27 3.66
C ASP A 35 7.32 -21.54 4.13
N LYS A 36 7.24 -20.99 5.35
CA LYS A 36 8.33 -20.24 6.01
C LYS A 36 8.89 -19.07 5.19
N ALA A 37 8.11 -18.49 4.28
CA ALA A 37 8.56 -17.34 3.50
C ALA A 37 8.49 -16.04 4.30
N THR A 38 9.49 -15.20 4.09
CA THR A 38 9.40 -13.76 4.38
C THR A 38 8.43 -13.14 3.39
N VAL A 39 7.49 -12.34 3.90
CA VAL A 39 6.46 -11.70 3.09
C VAL A 39 6.72 -10.21 3.05
N THR A 40 6.95 -9.69 1.86
CA THR A 40 7.02 -8.26 1.58
C THR A 40 5.72 -7.85 0.92
N ARG A 41 5.10 -6.80 1.44
CA ARG A 41 3.86 -6.22 0.91
C ARG A 41 4.09 -4.77 0.53
N CYS A 42 3.61 -4.39 -0.65
CA CYS A 42 3.55 -2.99 -1.04
C CYS A 42 2.44 -2.71 -2.04
N ILE A 43 2.16 -1.43 -2.26
CA ILE A 43 1.12 -0.95 -3.17
C ILE A 43 1.77 -0.33 -4.40
N GLY A 44 1.28 -0.71 -5.57
CA GLY A 44 1.70 -0.11 -6.83
C GLY A 44 1.35 1.38 -6.85
N LYS A 45 2.35 2.22 -7.14
CA LYS A 45 2.22 3.69 -7.14
C LYS A 45 1.16 4.22 -8.13
N TYR A 46 0.80 3.43 -9.15
CA TYR A 46 -0.03 3.89 -10.27
C TYR A 46 -1.42 3.24 -10.34
N ASN A 47 -1.62 2.10 -9.70
CA ASN A 47 -2.84 1.29 -9.82
C ASN A 47 -3.48 0.95 -8.47
N ASP A 48 -2.89 1.37 -7.35
CA ASP A 48 -3.32 1.02 -5.99
C ASP A 48 -3.44 -0.50 -5.72
N ASN A 49 -2.92 -1.33 -6.64
CA ASN A 49 -2.90 -2.77 -6.50
C ASN A 49 -1.87 -3.18 -5.45
N THR A 50 -2.18 -4.23 -4.70
CA THR A 50 -1.27 -4.74 -3.67
C THR A 50 -0.46 -5.90 -4.23
N THR A 51 0.86 -5.75 -4.21
CA THR A 51 1.78 -6.84 -4.53
C THR A 51 2.29 -7.48 -3.24
N CYS A 52 2.15 -8.80 -3.16
CA CYS A 52 2.66 -9.64 -2.09
C CYS A 52 3.78 -10.52 -2.65
N TYR A 53 5.00 -10.26 -2.21
CA TYR A 53 6.18 -11.03 -2.59
C TYR A 53 6.58 -11.96 -1.44
N TYR A 54 6.63 -13.25 -1.72
CA TYR A 54 7.01 -14.30 -0.80
C TYR A 54 8.39 -14.79 -1.19
N SER A 55 9.35 -14.74 -0.27
CA SER A 55 10.69 -15.28 -0.47
C SER A 55 11.07 -16.24 0.65
N SER A 56 11.44 -17.45 0.25
CA SER A 56 11.98 -18.50 1.10
C SER A 56 13.25 -19.05 0.44
N SER A 57 14.09 -19.77 1.19
CA SER A 57 15.33 -20.36 0.68
C SER A 57 15.10 -21.34 -0.48
N GLN A 58 13.89 -21.85 -0.65
CA GLN A 58 13.55 -22.86 -1.66
C GLN A 58 12.65 -22.34 -2.79
N LYS A 59 11.92 -21.24 -2.55
CA LYS A 59 10.88 -20.79 -3.48
C LYS A 59 10.61 -19.29 -3.33
N GLN A 60 10.28 -18.67 -4.45
CA GLN A 60 9.68 -17.34 -4.50
C GLN A 60 8.29 -17.44 -5.11
N ALA A 61 7.38 -16.60 -4.64
CA ALA A 61 6.05 -16.46 -5.22
C ALA A 61 5.62 -15.00 -5.18
N THR A 62 4.78 -14.60 -6.12
CA THR A 62 4.18 -13.27 -6.15
C THR A 62 2.67 -13.40 -6.28
N CYS A 63 1.92 -12.64 -5.49
CA CYS A 63 0.47 -12.50 -5.62
C CYS A 63 0.12 -11.02 -5.74
N ASP A 64 -0.57 -10.65 -6.81
CA ASP A 64 -1.04 -9.30 -7.08
C ASP A 64 -2.56 -9.24 -6.90
N TYR A 65 -3.00 -8.39 -5.98
CA TYR A 65 -4.40 -8.17 -5.66
C TYR A 65 -4.85 -6.78 -6.13
N ASP A 66 -6.07 -6.70 -6.65
CA ASP A 66 -6.71 -5.43 -6.96
C ASP A 66 -7.13 -4.66 -5.70
N VAL A 67 -7.72 -3.48 -5.91
CA VAL A 67 -8.19 -2.57 -4.84
C VAL A 67 -9.33 -3.15 -3.99
N ASP A 68 -9.98 -4.22 -4.45
CA ASP A 68 -11.06 -4.94 -3.75
C ASP A 68 -10.55 -6.24 -3.10
N GLY A 69 -9.26 -6.56 -3.29
CA GLY A 69 -8.61 -7.74 -2.77
C GLY A 69 -8.82 -9.00 -3.61
N HIS A 70 -9.27 -8.88 -4.87
CA HIS A 70 -9.33 -10.03 -5.78
C HIS A 70 -7.97 -10.26 -6.43
N LEU A 71 -7.62 -11.53 -6.62
CA LEU A 71 -6.40 -11.92 -7.28
C LEU A 71 -6.47 -11.48 -8.76
N TRP A 72 -5.60 -10.54 -9.13
CA TRP A 72 -5.41 -10.10 -10.51
C TRP A 72 -4.41 -11.01 -11.21
N GLY A 73 -3.32 -11.36 -10.53
CA GLY A 73 -2.22 -12.13 -11.12
C GLY A 73 -1.29 -12.71 -10.05
N GLY A 74 -0.47 -13.68 -10.44
CA GLY A 74 0.49 -14.31 -9.54
C GLY A 74 0.53 -15.83 -9.62
N ASP A 75 1.15 -16.44 -8.61
CA ASP A 75 1.28 -17.88 -8.47
C ASP A 75 -0.07 -18.59 -8.26
N HIS A 76 -0.19 -19.84 -8.72
CA HIS A 76 -1.39 -20.67 -8.51
C HIS A 76 -1.71 -20.97 -7.03
N ALA A 77 -0.73 -20.81 -6.14
CA ALA A 77 -0.93 -20.97 -4.70
C ALA A 77 -1.59 -19.74 -4.04
N CYS A 78 -1.72 -18.62 -4.77
CA CYS A 78 -2.38 -17.43 -4.28
C CYS A 78 -3.89 -17.66 -4.18
N PRO A 79 -4.52 -17.40 -3.02
CA PRO A 79 -5.97 -17.46 -2.92
C PRO A 79 -6.62 -16.38 -3.78
N ALA A 80 -7.79 -16.70 -4.34
CA ALA A 80 -8.55 -15.82 -5.22
C ALA A 80 -8.99 -14.50 -4.56
N LYS A 81 -9.05 -14.46 -3.22
CA LYS A 81 -9.43 -13.29 -2.46
C LYS A 81 -8.55 -13.12 -1.22
N ALA A 82 -8.10 -11.90 -0.99
CA ALA A 82 -7.38 -11.49 0.21
C ALA A 82 -8.27 -10.66 1.14
N SER A 83 -7.93 -10.65 2.42
CA SER A 83 -8.55 -9.70 3.37
C SER A 83 -8.02 -8.29 3.11
N MET A 84 -8.80 -7.26 3.41
CA MET A 84 -8.40 -5.87 3.21
C MET A 84 -8.02 -5.20 4.54
N THR A 85 -7.08 -4.26 4.50
CA THR A 85 -6.70 -3.41 5.64
C THR A 85 -6.45 -1.97 5.19
N SER A 86 -6.56 -1.01 6.11
CA SER A 86 -6.19 0.39 5.91
C SER A 86 -4.85 0.75 6.58
N SER A 87 -4.16 -0.22 7.18
CA SER A 87 -2.92 -0.01 7.95
C SER A 87 -1.71 -0.74 7.36
N GLY A 88 -0.53 -0.13 7.54
CA GLY A 88 0.75 -0.64 7.02
C GLY A 88 0.82 -0.67 5.49
N CYS A 89 -0.05 0.08 4.82
CA CYS A 89 -0.14 0.22 3.38
C CYS A 89 0.97 1.17 2.91
N HIS A 90 2.05 0.63 2.36
CA HIS A 90 3.21 1.40 1.89
C HIS A 90 3.39 1.22 0.39
N ALA A 91 3.74 2.29 -0.31
CA ALA A 91 4.05 2.23 -1.73
C ALA A 91 5.27 1.34 -1.99
N CYS A 92 5.28 0.61 -3.10
CA CYS A 92 6.46 -0.14 -3.52
C CYS A 92 7.61 0.82 -3.77
N PRO A 93 8.85 0.49 -3.34
CA PRO A 93 10.01 1.26 -3.77
C PRO A 93 10.00 1.24 -5.29
N GLY A 94 9.85 2.43 -5.90
CA GLY A 94 9.85 2.54 -7.35
C GLY A 94 11.11 1.87 -7.88
N ARG A 95 10.97 0.97 -8.86
CA ARG A 95 12.14 0.51 -9.61
C ARG A 95 12.78 1.75 -10.21
N VAL A 96 13.95 2.14 -9.71
CA VAL A 96 14.85 3.02 -10.45
C VAL A 96 15.22 2.22 -11.68
N MET A 97 14.62 2.57 -12.82
CA MET A 97 15.14 2.12 -14.11
C MET A 97 16.44 2.89 -14.29
N GLU A 98 17.57 2.27 -13.96
CA GLU A 98 18.87 2.62 -14.55
C GLU A 98 18.91 2.13 -16.01
#